data_AF-A0A0B1T3T9-F1
#
_entry.id   AF-A0A0B1T3T9-F1
#
_cell.length_a   1.000
_cell.length_b   1.000
_cell.length_c   1.000
_cell.angle_alpha   90.00
_cell.angle_beta   90.00
_cell.angle_gamma   90.00
#
_symmetry.space_group_name_H-M   'P 1'
#
loop_
_entity.id
_entity.type
_entity.pdbx_description
1 polymer ?
#
loop_
_entity_poly.entity_id
_entity_poly.type
_entity_poly.pdbx_seq_one_letter_code
_entity_poly.pdbx_strand_id
1 'polypeptide(L)'
;MRHFYIYTCARLVPRVVQRYQPQTAPPDAPGERGSAVILQGEDKKQGEEDMKKWFMNVKASDMISLDRTLPDVRRKECLDIKYDLQNLPKASVIIIFTDEAWTPLMRTVHSVVNRSPPELLQEVILLDDNSQRGELQ
;
A
#
# COMPACT_ATOMS: atom_id res chain seq x y z
N MET A 1 -26.42 -7.36 11.21
CA MET A 1 -26.83 -7.06 9.82
C MET A 1 -25.57 -6.74 9.04
N ARG A 2 -25.20 -7.59 8.09
CA ARG A 2 -23.97 -7.45 7.29
C ARG A 2 -24.13 -6.26 6.35
N HIS A 3 -23.38 -5.19 6.57
CA HIS A 3 -23.24 -4.12 5.58
C HIS A 3 -22.27 -4.63 4.52
N PHE A 4 -22.82 -5.24 3.47
CA PHE A 4 -22.11 -5.36 2.21
C PHE A 4 -22.20 -3.99 1.52
N TYR A 5 -21.09 -3.27 1.44
CA TYR A 5 -20.98 -2.14 0.51
C TYR A 5 -20.86 -2.70 -0.91
N ILE A 6 -22.00 -3.10 -1.48
CA ILE A 6 -22.11 -3.28 -2.92
C ILE A 6 -22.28 -1.88 -3.49
N TYR A 7 -21.24 -1.33 -4.13
CA TYR A 7 -21.40 -0.17 -5.00
C TYR A 7 -22.12 -0.60 -6.28
N THR A 8 -23.43 -0.82 -6.18
CA THR A 8 -24.30 -0.85 -7.35
C THR A 8 -24.47 0.58 -7.87
N CYS A 9 -24.20 0.71 -9.17
CA CYS A 9 -24.28 1.91 -10.00
C CYS A 9 -25.50 2.80 -9.68
N ALA A 10 -25.26 3.95 -9.06
CA ALA A 10 -26.18 5.09 -9.08
C ALA A 10 -25.37 6.39 -9.13
N ARG A 11 -25.46 7.07 -10.29
CA ARG A 11 -24.81 8.36 -10.62
C ARG A 11 -23.29 8.37 -10.56
N LEU A 12 -22.68 8.01 -11.70
CA LEU A 12 -21.34 8.49 -12.08
C LEU A 12 -21.39 10.01 -12.24
N VAL A 13 -21.27 10.74 -11.14
CA VAL A 13 -20.68 12.08 -11.20
C VAL A 13 -19.24 11.84 -11.65
N PRO A 14 -18.75 12.49 -12.72
CA PRO A 14 -17.34 12.40 -13.07
C PRO A 14 -16.54 13.13 -11.98
N ARG A 15 -16.34 12.49 -10.83
CA ARG A 15 -15.17 12.79 -10.03
C ARG A 15 -14.02 12.42 -10.94
N VAL A 16 -13.27 13.44 -11.33
CA VAL A 16 -11.93 13.28 -11.88
C VAL A 16 -11.24 12.25 -10.99
N VAL A 17 -11.14 11.00 -11.45
CA VAL A 17 -10.23 10.03 -10.84
C VAL A 17 -8.88 10.60 -11.21
N GLN A 18 -8.34 11.44 -10.32
CA GLN A 18 -7.03 12.02 -10.52
C GLN A 18 -6.10 10.83 -10.73
N ARG A 19 -5.56 10.71 -11.94
CA ARG A 19 -4.70 9.58 -12.29
C ARG A 19 -3.55 9.62 -11.30
N TYR A 20 -3.51 8.63 -10.42
CA TYR A 20 -2.41 8.46 -9.50
C TYR A 20 -1.13 8.25 -10.31
N GLN A 21 -0.10 9.03 -9.99
CA GLN A 21 1.23 8.98 -10.61
C GLN A 21 2.25 8.67 -9.52
N PRO A 22 3.08 7.64 -9.69
CA PRO A 22 4.08 7.28 -8.69
C PRO A 22 5.06 8.44 -8.49
N GLN A 23 5.30 8.83 -7.24
CA GLN A 23 6.28 9.86 -6.92
C GLN A 23 7.60 9.18 -6.54
N THR A 24 8.67 9.47 -7.27
CA THR A 24 10.00 8.99 -6.91
C THR A 24 10.53 9.77 -5.71
N ALA A 25 10.75 9.09 -4.59
CA ALA A 25 11.44 9.68 -3.45
C ALA A 25 12.94 9.90 -3.76
N PRO A 26 13.59 10.89 -3.13
CA PRO A 26 15.04 11.04 -3.19
C PRO A 26 15.76 9.73 -2.80
N PRO A 27 16.90 9.37 -3.41
CA PRO A 27 17.61 8.12 -3.11
C PRO A 27 18.04 7.96 -1.65
N ASP A 28 18.22 9.08 -0.94
CA ASP A 28 18.59 9.20 0.47
C ASP A 28 17.38 9.34 1.41
N ALA A 29 16.16 9.28 0.87
CA ALA A 29 14.95 9.34 1.67
C ALA A 29 14.85 8.16 2.66
N PRO A 30 14.23 8.35 3.83
CA PRO A 30 14.05 7.29 4.80
C PRO A 30 13.35 6.06 4.20
N GLY A 31 13.95 4.88 4.38
CA GLY A 31 13.37 3.61 3.92
C GLY A 31 13.53 3.31 2.44
N GLU A 32 14.17 4.19 1.68
CA GLU A 32 14.39 4.04 0.25
C GLU A 32 15.37 2.88 -0.03
N ARG A 33 15.10 2.11 -1.09
CA ARG A 33 15.80 0.85 -1.40
C ARG A 33 15.82 -0.13 -0.23
N GLY A 34 14.79 -0.09 0.62
CA GLY A 34 14.69 -0.96 1.80
C GLY A 34 15.69 -0.66 2.92
N SER A 35 16.33 0.51 2.90
CA SER A 35 17.27 0.92 3.94
C SER A 35 16.59 1.04 5.31
N ALA A 36 17.31 0.73 6.40
CA ALA A 36 16.76 0.84 7.74
C ALA A 36 16.50 2.32 8.12
N VAL A 37 15.34 2.59 8.73
CA VAL A 37 15.03 3.90 9.32
C VAL A 37 15.38 3.84 10.80
N ILE A 38 16.35 4.65 11.22
CA ILE A 38 16.82 4.71 12.61
C ILE A 38 16.24 5.96 13.27
N LEU A 39 15.32 5.77 14.21
CA LEU A 39 14.70 6.88 14.95
C LEU A 39 15.60 7.37 16.09
N GLN A 40 15.59 8.67 16.36
CA GLN A 40 16.36 9.32 17.42
C GLN A 40 15.50 10.31 18.21
N GLY A 41 15.92 10.64 19.44
CA GLY A 41 15.25 11.64 20.26
C GLY A 41 13.77 11.33 20.52
N GLU A 42 12.91 12.33 20.30
CA GLU A 42 11.46 12.20 20.48
C GLU A 42 10.83 11.19 19.51
N ASP A 43 11.33 11.10 18.27
CA ASP A 43 10.81 10.14 17.30
C ASP A 43 11.02 8.69 17.78
N LYS A 44 12.14 8.42 18.48
CA LYS A 44 12.38 7.09 19.07
C LYS A 44 11.35 6.78 20.16
N LYS A 45 11.04 7.74 21.04
CA LYS A 45 10.03 7.56 22.09
C LYS A 45 8.66 7.28 21.47
N GLN A 46 8.28 8.06 20.45
CA GLN A 46 7.04 7.84 19.71
C GLN A 46 7.01 6.44 19.08
N GLY A 47 8.10 6.01 18.44
CA GLY A 47 8.18 4.67 17.85
C GLY A 47 8.05 3.53 18.88
N GLU A 48 8.53 3.73 20.12
CA GLU A 48 8.34 2.77 21.22
C GLU A 48 6.89 2.73 21.73
N GLU A 49 6.17 3.85 21.71
CA GLU A 49 4.74 3.92 22.00
C GLU A 49 3.90 3.29 20.88
N ASP A 50 4.25 3.61 19.63
CA ASP A 50 3.61 3.04 18.44
C ASP A 50 3.73 1.52 18.43
N MET A 51 4.90 0.98 18.79
CA MET A 51 5.11 -0.46 18.90
C MET A 51 4.13 -1.12 19.87
N LYS A 52 3.77 -0.46 20.98
CA LYS A 52 2.81 -0.99 21.97
C LYS A 52 1.38 -0.93 21.46
N LYS A 53 1.04 0.09 20.66
CA LYS A 53 -0.32 0.33 20.17
C LYS A 53 -0.63 -0.42 18.87
N TRP A 54 0.30 -0.41 17.94
CA TRP A 54 0.14 -0.86 16.55
C TRP A 54 0.94 -2.14 16.25
N PHE A 55 1.72 -2.65 17.20
CA PHE A 55 2.67 -3.75 16.98
C PHE A 55 3.69 -3.47 15.86
N MET A 56 3.88 -2.19 15.54
CA MET A 56 4.82 -1.70 14.55
C MET A 56 5.21 -0.26 14.83
N ASN A 57 6.31 0.19 14.22
CA ASN A 57 6.77 1.56 14.35
C ASN A 57 6.10 2.45 13.28
N VAL A 58 4.93 2.99 13.62
CA VAL A 58 4.15 3.85 12.71
C VAL A 58 4.90 5.14 12.39
N LYS A 59 5.56 5.74 13.38
CA LYS A 59 6.43 6.90 13.17
C LYS A 59 7.47 6.66 12.09
N ALA A 60 8.16 5.52 12.12
CA ALA A 60 9.10 5.16 11.07
C ALA A 60 8.38 4.93 9.73
N SER A 61 7.22 4.27 9.72
CA SER A 61 6.42 4.08 8.51
C SER A 61 6.02 5.42 7.86
N ASP A 62 5.60 6.40 8.65
CA ASP A 62 5.14 7.70 8.16
C ASP A 62 6.27 8.50 7.50
N MET A 63 7.52 8.29 7.92
CA MET A 63 8.70 8.90 7.28
C MET A 63 9.05 8.27 5.93
N ILE A 64 8.57 7.05 5.66
CA ILE A 64 8.89 6.29 4.45
C ILE A 64 7.87 6.63 3.36
N SER A 65 8.34 6.91 2.15
CA SER A 65 7.46 7.16 0.99
C SER A 65 6.53 5.99 0.69
N LEU A 66 5.26 6.27 0.43
CA LEU A 66 4.28 5.27 -0.05
C LEU A 66 4.77 4.56 -1.32
N ASP A 67 5.59 5.24 -2.11
CA ASP A 67 6.16 4.79 -3.38
C ASP A 67 7.61 4.34 -3.32
N ARG A 68 8.12 4.03 -2.11
CA ARG A 68 9.52 3.62 -1.94
C ARG A 68 9.93 2.51 -2.90
N THR A 69 11.14 2.60 -3.45
CA THR A 69 11.71 1.48 -4.20
C THR A 69 12.27 0.42 -3.26
N LEU A 70 12.35 -0.81 -3.76
CA LEU A 70 12.94 -1.94 -3.07
C LEU A 70 13.97 -2.60 -4.00
N PRO A 71 15.07 -3.14 -3.47
CA PRO A 71 16.01 -3.92 -4.25
C PRO A 71 15.33 -5.20 -4.72
N ASP A 72 15.64 -5.61 -5.94
CA ASP A 72 15.19 -6.90 -6.46
C ASP A 72 16.10 -8.01 -5.89
N VAL A 73 15.58 -8.74 -4.91
CA VAL A 73 16.28 -9.85 -4.25
C VAL A 73 15.97 -11.20 -4.88
N ARG A 74 15.23 -11.23 -5.99
CA ARG A 74 14.92 -12.47 -6.72
C ARG A 74 16.20 -13.06 -7.30
N ARG A 75 16.21 -14.38 -7.46
CA ARG A 75 17.32 -15.05 -8.16
C ARG A 75 17.31 -14.64 -9.64
N LYS A 76 18.48 -14.66 -10.29
CA LYS A 76 18.64 -14.21 -11.69
C LYS A 76 17.73 -14.99 -12.63
N GLU A 77 17.57 -16.28 -12.38
CA GLU A 77 16.74 -17.18 -13.19
C GLU A 77 15.26 -16.75 -13.19
N CYS A 78 14.77 -16.12 -12.11
CA CYS A 78 13.40 -15.60 -12.04
C CYS A 78 13.19 -14.39 -12.95
N LEU A 79 14.24 -13.63 -13.26
CA LEU A 79 14.17 -12.44 -14.13
C LEU A 79 14.05 -12.83 -15.60
N ASP A 80 14.53 -14.03 -15.94
CA ASP A 80 14.54 -14.55 -17.30
C ASP A 80 13.20 -15.22 -17.69
N ILE A 81 12.35 -15.54 -16.71
CA ILE A 81 11.02 -16.12 -16.96
C ILE A 81 10.16 -15.11 -17.71
N LYS A 82 9.64 -15.51 -18.89
CA LYS A 82 8.70 -14.73 -19.69
C LYS A 82 7.30 -15.34 -19.58
N TYR A 83 6.34 -14.51 -19.20
CA TYR A 83 4.93 -14.86 -19.20
C TYR A 83 4.24 -14.18 -20.38
N ASP A 84 3.28 -14.87 -20.98
CA ASP A 84 2.43 -14.28 -22.00
C ASP A 84 1.33 -13.44 -21.33
N LEU A 85 1.59 -12.14 -21.19
CA LEU A 85 0.69 -11.20 -20.52
C LEU A 85 -0.68 -11.11 -21.20
N GLN A 86 -0.81 -11.40 -22.50
CA GLN A 86 -2.09 -11.31 -23.21
C GLN A 86 -3.04 -12.46 -22.86
N ASN A 87 -2.48 -13.61 -22.46
CA ASN A 87 -3.23 -14.80 -22.10
C ASN A 87 -3.42 -14.96 -20.59
N LEU A 88 -2.84 -14.07 -19.78
CA LEU A 88 -3.10 -14.07 -18.34
C LEU A 88 -4.46 -13.43 -18.03
N PRO A 89 -5.23 -14.02 -17.10
CA PRO A 89 -6.48 -13.44 -16.66
C PRO A 89 -6.22 -12.16 -15.87
N LYS A 90 -7.15 -11.20 -15.97
CA LYS A 90 -7.16 -10.06 -15.07
C LYS A 90 -7.47 -10.49 -13.63
N ALA A 91 -6.92 -9.77 -12.67
CA ALA A 91 -7.11 -10.02 -11.25
C ALA A 91 -7.69 -8.79 -10.54
N SER A 92 -8.62 -9.04 -9.63
CA SER A 92 -9.05 -8.08 -8.60
C SER A 92 -8.27 -8.39 -7.32
N VAL A 93 -7.68 -7.37 -6.70
CA VAL A 93 -6.93 -7.52 -5.44
C VAL A 93 -7.81 -7.04 -4.30
N ILE A 94 -8.14 -7.94 -3.37
CA ILE A 94 -8.96 -7.62 -2.19
C ILE A 94 -8.03 -7.53 -0.98
N ILE A 95 -8.00 -6.37 -0.34
CA ILE A 95 -7.25 -6.12 0.90
C ILE A 95 -8.27 -5.92 2.01
N ILE A 96 -8.28 -6.85 2.97
CA ILE A 96 -9.11 -6.78 4.16
C ILE A 96 -8.28 -6.11 5.25
N PHE A 97 -8.85 -5.14 5.96
CA PHE A 97 -8.16 -4.44 7.04
C PHE A 97 -9.12 -4.19 8.22
N THR A 98 -8.56 -4.18 9.43
CA THR A 98 -9.25 -3.80 10.67
C THR A 98 -8.30 -2.98 11.51
N ASP A 99 -8.65 -1.72 11.78
CA ASP A 99 -7.87 -0.78 12.58
C ASP A 99 -6.40 -0.59 12.14
N GLU A 100 -6.05 -0.95 10.89
CA GLU A 100 -4.69 -0.88 10.35
C GLU A 100 -4.14 0.55 10.32
N ALA A 101 -2.84 0.73 10.58
CA ALA A 101 -2.21 2.03 10.42
C ALA A 101 -2.31 2.53 8.96
N TRP A 102 -2.53 3.83 8.77
CA TRP A 102 -2.82 4.39 7.46
C TRP A 102 -1.66 4.23 6.46
N THR A 103 -0.43 4.57 6.87
CA THR A 103 0.71 4.56 5.95
C THR A 103 1.13 3.15 5.53
N PRO A 104 1.13 2.10 6.37
CA PRO A 104 1.31 0.72 5.91
C PRO A 104 0.20 0.22 4.97
N LEU A 105 -1.07 0.48 5.30
CA LEU A 105 -2.21 0.10 4.45
C LEU A 105 -2.06 0.73 3.07
N MET A 106 -1.78 2.04 3.01
CA MET A 106 -1.65 2.74 1.74
C MET A 106 -0.41 2.35 0.95
N ARG A 107 0.71 2.05 1.63
CA ARG A 107 1.90 1.51 0.96
C ARG A 107 1.64 0.15 0.31
N THR A 108 0.74 -0.64 0.89
CA THR A 108 0.29 -1.91 0.28
C THR A 108 -0.47 -1.65 -1.02
N VAL A 109 -1.44 -0.74 -0.99
CA VAL A 109 -2.20 -0.33 -2.18
C VAL A 109 -1.29 0.23 -3.27
N HIS A 110 -0.40 1.16 -2.91
CA HIS A 110 0.57 1.74 -3.84
C HIS A 110 1.49 0.67 -4.43
N SER A 111 1.95 -0.29 -3.62
CA SER A 111 2.76 -1.41 -4.12
C SER A 111 2.00 -2.25 -5.15
N VAL A 112 0.73 -2.56 -4.91
CA VAL A 112 -0.11 -3.31 -5.86
C VAL A 112 -0.24 -2.54 -7.17
N VAL A 113 -0.59 -1.25 -7.10
CA VAL A 113 -0.78 -0.41 -8.30
C VAL A 113 0.53 -0.20 -9.06
N ASN A 114 1.63 0.07 -8.37
CA ASN A 114 2.93 0.40 -9.00
C ASN A 114 3.64 -0.83 -9.59
N ARG A 115 3.41 -2.03 -9.06
CA ARG A 115 4.18 -3.24 -9.41
C ARG A 115 3.36 -4.29 -10.16
N SER A 116 2.07 -4.05 -10.41
CA SER A 116 1.24 -4.92 -11.25
C SER A 116 1.15 -4.37 -12.67
N PRO A 117 1.22 -5.21 -13.72
CA PRO A 117 0.94 -4.79 -15.09
C PRO A 117 -0.48 -4.17 -15.19
N PRO A 118 -0.63 -2.92 -15.67
CA PRO A 118 -1.92 -2.22 -15.71
C PRO A 118 -3.02 -2.96 -16.49
N GLU A 119 -2.65 -3.76 -17.49
CA GLU A 119 -3.55 -4.58 -18.30
C GLU A 119 -4.13 -5.78 -17.53
N LEU A 120 -3.46 -6.23 -16.46
CA LEU A 120 -3.87 -7.36 -15.63
C LEU A 120 -4.59 -6.93 -14.35
N LEU A 121 -4.34 -5.72 -13.85
CA LEU A 121 -4.99 -5.23 -12.63
C LEU A 121 -6.37 -4.65 -12.94
N GLN A 122 -7.43 -5.37 -12.58
CA GLN A 122 -8.81 -4.93 -12.81
C GLN A 122 -9.24 -3.86 -11.81
N GLU A 123 -9.02 -4.12 -10.51
CA GLU A 123 -9.42 -3.25 -9.41
C GLU A 123 -8.66 -3.62 -8.12
N VAL A 124 -8.61 -2.67 -7.18
CA VAL A 124 -8.17 -2.91 -5.80
C VAL A 124 -9.34 -2.59 -4.89
N ILE A 125 -9.82 -3.58 -4.15
CA ILE A 125 -10.97 -3.48 -3.24
C ILE A 125 -10.42 -3.45 -1.82
N LEU A 126 -10.67 -2.35 -1.11
CA LEU A 126 -10.41 -2.24 0.32
C LEU A 126 -11.67 -2.63 1.08
N LEU A 127 -11.58 -3.70 1.89
CA LEU A 127 -12.69 -4.18 2.70
C LEU A 127 -12.38 -3.89 4.17
N ASP A 128 -13.11 -2.95 4.75
CA ASP A 128 -13.07 -2.68 6.19
C ASP A 128 -13.83 -3.77 6.95
N ASP A 129 -13.13 -4.53 7.78
CA ASP A 129 -13.72 -5.48 8.73
C ASP A 129 -13.88 -4.82 10.10
N ASN A 130 -14.82 -3.86 10.14
CA ASN A 130 -15.32 -3.20 11.34
C ASN A 130 -14.28 -2.41 12.15
N SER A 131 -13.48 -1.58 11.47
CA SER A 131 -12.57 -0.63 12.12
C SER A 131 -13.32 0.35 13.03
N GLN A 132 -12.75 0.62 14.20
CA GLN A 132 -13.29 1.55 15.19
C GLN A 132 -12.66 2.94 15.11
N ARG A 133 -11.66 3.12 14.24
CA ARG A 133 -10.93 4.38 14.05
C ARG A 133 -11.62 5.27 13.02
N GLY A 134 -11.94 6.51 13.39
CA GLY A 134 -12.67 7.45 12.52
C GLY A 134 -11.92 7.90 11.25
N GLU A 135 -10.60 7.72 11.18
CA GLU A 135 -9.77 7.99 10.00
C GLU A 135 -9.88 6.88 8.93
N LEU A 136 -10.53 5.76 9.26
CA LEU A 136 -10.78 4.61 8.38
C LEU A 136 -12.28 4.48 8.00
N GLN A 137 -13.13 5.39 8.49
CA GLN A 137 -14.59 5.41 8.30
C GLN A 137 -15.04 6.47 7.29
#